data_AF-A0A0F9CME8-F1
#
_entry.id   AF-A0A0F9CME8-F1
#
_cell.length_a   1.000
_cell.length_b   1.000
_cell.length_c   1.000
_cell.angle_alpha   90.00
_cell.angle_beta   90.00
_cell.angle_gamma   90.00
#
_symmetry.space_group_name_H-M   'P 1'
#
loop_
_entity.id
_entity.type
_entity.pdbx_description
1 polymer ?
#
loop_
_entity_poly.entity_id
_entity_poly.type
_entity_poly.pdbx_seq_one_letter_code
_entity_poly.pdbx_strand_id
1 'polypeptide(L)'
;MDFLGKTEKIDLIRWILVQDCRTREYRIEIKQGIEALTERFLEIDFIPTTVPELLNKKYSIEYGGEPIRNLQMNMILRFEKLAPQLSNYHWYICVNDTKLPFYTSDHPIIKHNPYISSIQRITGKKAIASGIGYLTEGVHLAVPISPRLLIEIGNLSPIMKEPTPQFLKNE
;
A
#
# COMPACT_ATOMS: atom_id res chain seq x y z
N MET A 1 13.02 -23.03 9.26
CA MET A 1 13.56 -23.41 7.94
C MET A 1 12.86 -22.50 6.94
N ASP A 2 13.62 -21.67 6.22
CA ASP A 2 13.03 -20.83 5.17
C ASP A 2 12.66 -21.73 3.99
N PHE A 3 11.39 -21.74 3.60
CA PHE A 3 10.86 -22.66 2.59
C PHE A 3 11.12 -22.20 1.14
N LEU A 4 11.63 -20.98 0.96
CA LEU A 4 12.04 -20.41 -0.32
C LEU A 4 13.45 -19.83 -0.21
N GLY A 5 14.25 -20.02 -1.26
CA GLY A 5 15.53 -19.34 -1.44
C GLY A 5 15.36 -17.84 -1.68
N LYS A 6 16.43 -17.07 -1.50
CA LYS A 6 16.41 -15.61 -1.65
C LYS A 6 15.95 -15.16 -3.04
N THR A 7 16.44 -15.80 -4.09
CA THR A 7 16.06 -15.48 -5.48
C THR A 7 14.57 -15.75 -5.72
N GLU A 8 14.06 -16.88 -5.24
CA GLU A 8 12.64 -17.25 -5.36
C GLU A 8 11.74 -16.25 -4.61
N LYS A 9 12.15 -15.82 -3.41
CA LYS A 9 11.44 -14.76 -2.66
C LYS A 9 11.40 -13.45 -3.46
N ILE A 10 12.52 -13.05 -4.08
CA ILE A 10 12.57 -11.83 -4.89
C ILE A 10 11.61 -11.95 -6.08
N ASP A 11 11.67 -13.05 -6.83
CA ASP A 11 10.84 -13.24 -8.02
C ASP A 11 9.35 -13.34 -7.67
N LEU A 12 9.02 -13.99 -6.55
CA LEU A 12 7.66 -14.03 -6.05
C LEU A 12 7.16 -12.65 -5.62
N ILE A 13 7.99 -11.84 -4.95
CA ILE A 13 7.61 -10.45 -4.63
C ILE A 13 7.41 -9.62 -5.91
N ARG A 14 8.29 -9.74 -6.90
CA ARG A 14 8.10 -9.05 -8.19
C ARG A 14 6.74 -9.40 -8.79
N TRP A 15 6.41 -10.68 -8.83
CA TRP A 15 5.12 -11.14 -9.30
C TRP A 15 3.98 -10.53 -8.49
N ILE A 16 4.03 -10.57 -7.15
CA ILE A 16 3.05 -9.96 -6.24
C ILE A 16 2.86 -8.46 -6.57
N LEU A 17 3.94 -7.68 -6.62
CA LEU A 17 3.85 -6.23 -6.87
C LEU A 17 3.24 -5.92 -8.25
N VAL A 18 3.57 -6.72 -9.26
CA VAL A 18 2.95 -6.62 -10.59
C VAL A 18 1.46 -6.95 -10.51
N GLN A 19 1.06 -7.99 -9.75
CA GLN A 19 -0.35 -8.34 -9.57
C GLN A 19 -1.16 -7.20 -8.94
N ASP A 20 -0.63 -6.54 -7.91
CA ASP A 20 -1.33 -5.43 -7.24
C ASP A 20 -1.55 -4.25 -8.20
N CYS A 21 -0.53 -3.94 -8.99
CA CYS A 21 -0.50 -2.71 -9.76
C CYS A 21 -1.05 -2.84 -11.18
N ARG A 22 -1.23 -4.06 -11.71
CA ARG A 22 -1.68 -4.27 -13.11
C ARG A 22 -3.19 -4.11 -13.32
N THR A 23 -3.96 -4.02 -12.25
CA THR A 23 -5.43 -4.11 -12.33
C THR A 23 -6.04 -2.85 -12.93
N ARG A 24 -7.29 -2.97 -13.42
CA ARG A 24 -8.02 -1.84 -14.00
C ARG A 24 -8.40 -0.85 -12.91
N GLU A 25 -8.75 -1.37 -11.74
CA GLU A 25 -9.18 -0.67 -10.56
C GLU A 25 -8.04 0.21 -10.05
N TYR A 26 -6.83 -0.33 -9.97
CA TYR A 26 -5.63 0.45 -9.64
C TYR A 26 -5.40 1.61 -10.64
N ARG A 27 -5.66 1.39 -11.94
CA ARG A 27 -5.58 2.46 -12.95
C ARG A 27 -6.64 3.55 -12.72
N ILE A 28 -7.86 3.15 -12.34
CA ILE A 28 -8.95 4.07 -12.01
C ILE A 28 -8.60 4.89 -10.76
N GLU A 29 -8.04 4.25 -9.72
CA GLU A 29 -7.58 4.93 -8.51
C GLU A 29 -6.49 5.97 -8.81
N ILE A 30 -5.52 5.64 -9.67
CA ILE A 30 -4.51 6.61 -10.14
C ILE A 30 -5.19 7.80 -10.81
N LYS A 31 -6.12 7.55 -11.74
CA LYS A 31 -6.84 8.61 -12.47
C LYS A 31 -7.56 9.54 -11.49
N GLN A 32 -8.37 8.97 -10.59
CA GLN A 32 -9.14 9.71 -9.60
C GLN A 32 -8.24 10.51 -8.65
N GLY A 33 -7.13 9.93 -8.19
CA GLY A 33 -6.19 10.60 -7.30
C GLY A 33 -5.52 11.81 -7.95
N ILE A 34 -5.15 11.70 -9.23
CA ILE A 34 -4.54 12.81 -9.98
C ILE A 34 -5.58 13.88 -10.29
N GLU A 35 -6.78 13.50 -10.71
CA GLU A 35 -7.87 14.46 -10.97
C GLU A 35 -8.19 15.28 -9.73
N ALA A 36 -8.35 14.63 -8.58
CA ALA A 36 -8.60 15.31 -7.31
C ALA A 36 -7.42 16.21 -6.89
N LEU A 37 -6.17 15.75 -7.07
CA LEU A 37 -5.00 16.55 -6.73
C LEU A 37 -4.88 17.80 -7.61
N THR A 38 -5.07 17.64 -8.93
CA THR A 38 -5.03 18.75 -9.87
C THR A 38 -6.19 19.71 -9.61
N GLU A 39 -7.38 19.21 -9.29
CA GLU A 39 -8.53 20.04 -8.94
C GLU A 39 -8.21 20.93 -7.74
N ARG A 40 -7.65 20.35 -6.67
CA ARG A 40 -7.22 21.13 -5.52
C ARG A 40 -6.13 22.14 -5.84
N PHE A 41 -5.15 21.79 -6.67
CA PHE A 41 -4.12 22.72 -7.08
C PHE A 41 -4.70 23.90 -7.88
N LEU A 42 -5.64 23.63 -8.78
CA LEU A 42 -6.32 24.68 -9.55
C LEU A 42 -7.16 25.59 -8.66
N GLU A 43 -7.91 25.03 -7.71
CA GLU A 43 -8.76 25.80 -6.79
C GLU A 43 -7.96 26.72 -5.87
N ILE A 44 -6.84 26.23 -5.34
CA ILE A 44 -6.06 26.94 -4.31
C ILE A 44 -5.17 28.03 -4.92
N ASP A 45 -4.59 27.78 -6.10
CA ASP A 45 -3.53 28.63 -6.64
C ASP A 45 -3.86 29.15 -8.05
N PHE A 46 -4.00 28.26 -9.04
CA PHE A 46 -4.06 28.67 -10.45
C PHE A 46 -5.30 29.52 -10.80
N ILE A 47 -6.49 29.10 -10.36
CA ILE A 47 -7.74 29.82 -10.68
C ILE A 47 -7.76 31.21 -10.02
N PRO A 48 -7.50 31.36 -8.71
CA PRO A 48 -7.47 32.68 -8.07
C PRO A 48 -6.43 33.64 -8.67
N THR A 49 -5.28 33.13 -9.11
CA THR A 49 -4.14 33.96 -9.54
C THR A 49 -4.11 34.24 -11.04
N THR A 50 -4.46 33.26 -11.87
CA THR A 50 -4.18 33.28 -13.31
C THR A 50 -5.45 33.43 -14.13
N VAL A 51 -6.56 32.82 -13.70
CA VAL A 51 -7.85 32.83 -14.42
C VAL A 51 -9.03 33.08 -13.46
N PRO A 52 -9.07 34.24 -12.77
CA PRO A 52 -10.07 34.53 -11.74
C PRO A 52 -11.51 34.57 -12.28
N GLU A 53 -11.72 34.67 -13.60
CA GLU A 53 -13.02 34.55 -14.25
C GLU A 53 -13.65 33.15 -14.16
N LEU A 54 -12.87 32.14 -13.76
CA LEU A 54 -13.35 30.78 -13.50
C LEU A 54 -13.71 30.54 -12.03
N LEU A 55 -13.49 31.53 -11.16
CA LEU A 55 -13.87 31.43 -9.74
C LEU A 55 -15.39 31.20 -9.64
N ASN A 56 -15.80 30.21 -8.84
CA ASN A 56 -17.20 29.77 -8.66
C ASN A 56 -17.88 29.14 -9.90
N LYS A 57 -17.16 28.91 -11.01
CA LYS A 57 -17.70 28.12 -12.13
C LYS A 57 -17.51 26.63 -11.88
N LYS A 58 -18.46 25.82 -12.36
CA LYS A 58 -18.31 24.36 -12.37
C LYS A 58 -17.39 23.96 -13.52
N TYR A 59 -16.38 23.16 -13.22
CA TYR A 59 -15.52 22.50 -14.19
C TYR A 59 -15.26 21.06 -13.73
N SER A 60 -14.71 20.26 -14.63
CA SER A 60 -14.23 18.91 -14.33
C SER A 60 -12.88 18.73 -14.97
N ILE A 61 -11.96 18.09 -14.25
CA ILE A 61 -10.67 17.69 -14.81
C ILE A 61 -10.80 16.28 -15.32
N GLU A 62 -10.38 16.06 -16.57
CA GLU A 62 -10.33 14.73 -17.14
C GLU A 62 -8.94 14.45 -17.71
N TYR A 63 -8.34 13.36 -17.27
CA TYR A 63 -7.14 12.84 -17.90
C TYR A 63 -7.48 11.74 -18.91
N GLY A 64 -6.84 11.84 -20.08
CA GLY A 64 -6.90 10.79 -21.11
C GLY A 64 -6.31 9.47 -20.62
N GLY A 65 -6.76 8.36 -21.20
CA GLY A 65 -6.36 7.01 -20.75
C GLY A 65 -4.88 6.69 -20.95
N GLU A 66 -4.26 7.24 -21.99
CA GLU A 66 -2.86 6.92 -22.36
C GLU A 66 -1.83 7.47 -21.34
N PRO A 67 -1.89 8.75 -20.90
CA PRO A 67 -1.06 9.23 -19.81
C PRO A 67 -1.18 8.40 -18.52
N ILE A 68 -2.40 8.03 -18.13
CA ILE A 68 -2.65 7.23 -16.92
C ILE A 68 -2.08 5.82 -17.06
N ARG A 69 -2.23 5.19 -18.24
CA ARG A 69 -1.61 3.90 -18.54
C ARG A 69 -0.09 3.97 -18.44
N ASN A 70 0.52 5.00 -19.01
CA ASN A 70 1.98 5.18 -18.94
C ASN A 70 2.46 5.40 -17.51
N LEU A 71 1.70 6.15 -16.71
CA LEU A 71 1.99 6.30 -15.29
C LEU A 71 1.90 4.96 -14.54
N GLN A 72 0.84 4.17 -14.76
CA GLN A 72 0.70 2.84 -14.16
C GLN A 72 1.91 1.94 -14.49
N MET A 73 2.34 1.91 -15.76
CA MET A 73 3.52 1.14 -16.18
C MET A 73 4.79 1.60 -15.46
N ASN A 74 5.00 2.91 -15.35
CA ASN A 74 6.12 3.47 -14.60
C ASN A 74 6.07 3.12 -13.11
N MET A 75 4.89 3.09 -12.50
CA MET A 75 4.72 2.68 -11.11
C MET A 75 5.06 1.20 -10.92
N ILE A 76 4.64 0.31 -11.83
CA ILE A 76 5.01 -1.11 -11.81
C ILE A 76 6.54 -1.27 -11.81
N LEU A 77 7.23 -0.60 -12.75
CA LEU A 77 8.69 -0.65 -12.86
C LEU A 77 9.40 -0.08 -11.62
N ARG A 78 8.81 0.92 -10.96
CA ARG A 78 9.35 1.48 -9.70
C ARG A 78 9.14 0.53 -8.53
N PHE A 79 7.96 -0.06 -8.40
CA PHE A 79 7.66 -0.98 -7.31
C PHE A 79 8.44 -2.27 -7.43
N GLU A 80 8.66 -2.80 -8.64
CA GLU A 80 9.49 -3.99 -8.82
C GLU A 80 10.87 -3.87 -8.16
N LYS A 81 11.45 -2.66 -8.14
CA LYS A 81 12.74 -2.38 -7.48
C LYS A 81 12.71 -2.54 -5.96
N LEU A 82 11.53 -2.59 -5.34
CA LEU A 82 11.34 -2.86 -3.92
C LEU A 82 11.50 -4.34 -3.58
N ALA A 83 11.41 -5.24 -4.56
CA ALA A 83 11.41 -6.68 -4.33
C ALA A 83 12.60 -7.20 -3.50
N PRO A 84 13.86 -6.75 -3.71
CA PRO A 84 14.99 -7.18 -2.89
C PRO A 84 14.92 -6.74 -1.42
N GLN A 85 14.22 -5.64 -1.12
CA GLN A 85 14.02 -5.18 0.26
C GLN A 85 12.92 -6.01 0.93
N LEU A 86 11.78 -6.15 0.25
CA LEU A 86 10.63 -6.91 0.72
C LEU A 86 10.91 -8.41 0.85
N SER A 87 11.83 -8.97 0.08
CA SER A 87 12.23 -10.38 0.22
C SER A 87 12.85 -10.69 1.59
N ASN A 88 13.35 -9.68 2.30
CA ASN A 88 13.93 -9.84 3.65
C ASN A 88 12.87 -9.77 4.76
N TYR A 89 11.60 -9.50 4.43
CA TYR A 89 10.51 -9.55 5.39
C TYR A 89 10.27 -11.00 5.82
N HIS A 90 9.46 -11.19 6.85
CA HIS A 90 9.15 -12.51 7.37
C HIS A 90 8.01 -13.12 6.56
N TRP A 91 8.15 -14.39 6.20
CA TRP A 91 7.21 -15.10 5.34
C TRP A 91 6.49 -16.19 6.11
N TYR A 92 5.18 -16.23 5.95
CA TYR A 92 4.32 -17.23 6.55
C TYR A 92 3.42 -17.82 5.47
N ILE A 93 3.25 -19.15 5.51
CA ILE A 93 2.16 -19.81 4.80
C ILE A 93 1.09 -20.09 5.84
N CYS A 94 -0.05 -19.44 5.70
CA CYS A 94 -1.19 -19.56 6.59
C CYS A 94 -2.23 -20.48 5.95
N VAL A 95 -2.74 -21.43 6.74
CA VAL A 95 -3.83 -22.32 6.33
C VAL A 95 -5.14 -21.75 6.85
N ASN A 96 -6.11 -21.59 5.95
CA ASN A 96 -7.46 -21.18 6.30
C ASN A 96 -8.25 -22.37 6.84
N ASP A 97 -8.41 -22.41 8.16
CA ASP A 97 -9.25 -23.42 8.83
C ASP A 97 -10.70 -22.95 9.02
N THR A 98 -11.08 -21.84 8.37
CA THR A 98 -12.46 -21.35 8.40
C THR A 98 -13.31 -21.96 7.29
N LYS A 99 -14.63 -21.89 7.43
CA LYS A 99 -15.59 -22.32 6.40
C LYS A 99 -15.68 -21.33 5.22
N LEU A 100 -15.06 -20.16 5.31
CA LEU A 100 -15.12 -19.11 4.30
C LEU A 100 -13.83 -19.16 3.47
N PRO A 101 -13.89 -19.42 2.16
CA PRO A 101 -12.68 -19.46 1.34
C PRO A 101 -12.09 -18.06 1.17
N PHE A 102 -10.78 -17.99 0.93
CA PHE A 102 -10.19 -16.76 0.44
C PHE A 102 -10.60 -16.53 -1.02
N TYR A 103 -11.01 -15.31 -1.31
CA TYR A 103 -11.29 -14.84 -2.66
C TYR A 103 -10.23 -13.81 -3.04
N THR A 104 -9.69 -13.92 -4.26
CA THR A 104 -8.87 -12.85 -4.84
C THR A 104 -9.82 -11.84 -5.48
N SER A 105 -9.87 -10.63 -4.94
CA SER A 105 -10.63 -9.51 -5.52
C SER A 105 -9.85 -8.80 -6.63
N ASP A 106 -10.42 -7.73 -7.19
CA ASP A 106 -9.73 -6.81 -8.11
C ASP A 106 -8.46 -6.17 -7.50
N HIS A 107 -8.34 -6.18 -6.18
CA HIS A 107 -7.08 -6.00 -5.46
C HIS A 107 -6.63 -7.36 -4.91
N PRO A 108 -5.70 -8.06 -5.60
CA PRO A 108 -5.33 -9.42 -5.24
C PRO A 108 -4.48 -9.49 -3.97
N ILE A 109 -4.03 -8.34 -3.45
CA ILE A 109 -3.12 -8.23 -2.30
C ILE A 109 -3.73 -7.28 -1.27
N ILE A 110 -3.79 -7.75 -0.04
CA ILE A 110 -4.30 -6.98 1.09
C ILE A 110 -3.12 -6.42 1.87
N LYS A 111 -3.06 -5.09 1.99
CA LYS A 111 -2.05 -4.37 2.76
C LYS A 111 -2.69 -3.92 4.08
N HIS A 112 -2.10 -4.32 5.19
CA HIS A 112 -2.57 -3.90 6.51
C HIS A 112 -1.40 -3.67 7.47
N ASN A 113 -1.64 -2.91 8.52
CA ASN A 113 -0.66 -2.64 9.55
C ASN A 113 -1.27 -2.95 10.92
N PRO A 114 -1.01 -4.15 11.48
CA PRO A 114 -1.61 -4.57 12.74
C PRO A 114 -1.15 -3.69 13.92
N TYR A 115 0.03 -3.06 13.84
CA TYR A 115 0.57 -2.20 14.89
C TYR A 115 -0.19 -0.88 15.00
N ILE A 116 -0.41 -0.19 13.88
CA ILE A 116 -1.20 1.05 13.86
C ILE A 116 -2.63 0.79 14.33
N SER A 117 -3.24 -0.31 13.86
CA SER A 117 -4.57 -0.73 14.27
C SER A 117 -4.65 -0.97 15.78
N SER A 118 -3.59 -1.58 16.35
CA SER A 118 -3.48 -1.83 17.79
C SER A 118 -3.31 -0.54 18.59
N ILE A 119 -2.49 0.41 18.12
CA ILE A 119 -2.31 1.72 18.77
C ILE A 119 -3.63 2.47 18.83
N GLN A 120 -4.39 2.49 17.74
CA GLN A 120 -5.70 3.13 17.71
C GLN A 120 -6.65 2.48 18.72
N ARG A 121 -6.69 1.15 18.79
CA ARG A 121 -7.52 0.41 19.76
C ARG A 121 -7.15 0.72 21.21
N ILE A 122 -5.87 0.83 21.52
CA ILE A 122 -5.37 1.07 22.88
C ILE A 122 -5.56 2.53 23.30
N THR A 123 -5.28 3.47 22.40
CA THR A 123 -5.22 4.91 22.74
C THR A 123 -6.50 5.67 22.42
N GLY A 124 -7.42 5.08 21.64
CA GLY A 124 -8.60 5.75 21.10
C GLY A 124 -8.28 6.84 20.05
N LYS A 125 -7.01 7.08 19.74
CA LYS A 125 -6.58 8.13 18.81
C LYS A 125 -6.50 7.58 17.40
N LYS A 126 -7.08 8.30 16.44
CA LYS A 126 -6.95 7.99 15.01
C LYS A 126 -5.50 8.24 14.59
N ALA A 127 -4.86 7.25 13.97
CA ALA A 127 -3.55 7.45 13.38
C ALA A 127 -3.64 8.42 12.18
N ILE A 128 -2.63 9.30 12.05
CA ILE A 128 -2.59 10.32 10.99
C ILE A 128 -2.34 9.69 9.61
N ALA A 129 -1.71 8.50 9.58
CA ALA A 129 -1.43 7.75 8.36
C ALA A 129 -2.09 6.37 8.40
N SER A 130 -2.50 5.88 7.22
CA SER A 130 -3.05 4.53 7.04
C SER A 130 -2.00 3.44 7.28
N GLY A 131 -0.72 3.75 7.07
CA GLY A 131 0.39 2.84 7.38
C GLY A 131 0.53 1.62 6.47
N ILE A 132 -0.04 1.70 5.26
CA ILE A 132 -0.20 0.57 4.32
C ILE A 132 0.78 0.58 3.14
N GLY A 133 1.80 1.45 3.15
CA GLY A 133 2.82 1.45 2.09
C GLY A 133 3.72 0.21 2.19
N TYR A 134 4.23 -0.30 1.07
CA TYR A 134 5.03 -1.53 1.06
C TYR A 134 6.29 -1.47 1.94
N LEU A 135 6.87 -0.28 2.10
CA LEU A 135 8.04 -0.06 2.94
C LEU A 135 7.69 0.50 4.33
N THR A 136 6.39 0.62 4.65
CA THR A 136 5.98 1.13 5.94
C THR A 136 6.39 0.16 7.04
N GLU A 137 6.88 0.72 8.15
CA GLU A 137 7.22 -0.08 9.32
C GLU A 137 5.98 -0.82 9.84
N GLY A 138 6.10 -2.13 10.06
CA GLY A 138 4.97 -2.93 10.53
C GLY A 138 3.94 -3.29 9.47
N VAL A 139 4.20 -3.05 8.18
CA VAL A 139 3.27 -3.46 7.12
C VAL A 139 3.28 -4.98 6.93
N HIS A 140 2.08 -5.53 6.71
CA HIS A 140 1.84 -6.92 6.36
C HIS A 140 1.14 -6.98 5.00
N LEU A 141 1.68 -7.81 4.11
CA LEU A 141 1.11 -8.11 2.80
C LEU A 141 0.49 -9.50 2.86
N ALA A 142 -0.82 -9.59 2.66
CA ALA A 142 -1.56 -10.84 2.65
C ALA A 142 -1.96 -11.16 1.20
N VAL A 143 -1.51 -12.32 0.71
CA VAL A 143 -1.66 -12.76 -0.69
C VAL A 143 -2.35 -14.13 -0.72
N PRO A 144 -3.65 -14.20 -1.03
CA PRO A 144 -4.33 -15.47 -1.21
C PRO A 144 -3.77 -16.20 -2.44
N ILE A 145 -3.26 -17.42 -2.24
CA ILE A 145 -2.76 -18.28 -3.33
C ILE A 145 -3.72 -19.41 -3.66
N SER A 146 -4.65 -19.72 -2.76
CA SER A 146 -5.78 -20.62 -3.00
C SER A 146 -6.92 -20.30 -2.03
N PRO A 147 -8.12 -20.87 -2.21
CA PRO A 147 -9.22 -20.75 -1.24
C PRO A 147 -8.84 -21.12 0.20
N ARG A 148 -7.78 -21.93 0.38
CA ARG A 148 -7.33 -22.45 1.68
C ARG A 148 -5.97 -21.94 2.13
N LEU A 149 -5.22 -21.25 1.28
CA LEU A 149 -3.84 -20.87 1.56
C LEU A 149 -3.61 -19.38 1.32
N LEU A 150 -2.93 -18.76 2.28
CA LEU A 150 -2.53 -17.37 2.27
C LEU A 150 -1.02 -17.31 2.47
N ILE A 151 -0.32 -16.54 1.64
CA ILE A 151 1.04 -16.11 1.94
C ILE A 151 0.96 -14.77 2.67
N GLU A 152 1.61 -14.67 3.82
CA GLU A 152 1.74 -13.42 4.56
C GLU A 152 3.21 -13.00 4.62
N ILE A 153 3.47 -11.75 4.25
CA ILE A 153 4.81 -11.15 4.22
C ILE A 153 4.80 -9.93 5.14
N GLY A 154 5.46 -10.03 6.29
CA GLY A 154 5.38 -9.04 7.36
C GLY A 154 6.71 -8.38 7.69
N ASN A 155 6.71 -7.05 7.82
CA ASN A 155 7.80 -6.31 8.43
C ASN A 155 7.63 -6.32 9.96
N LEU A 156 8.39 -7.15 10.67
CA LEU A 156 8.31 -7.27 12.12
C LEU A 156 9.25 -6.33 12.90
N SER A 157 9.87 -5.34 12.23
CA SER A 157 10.78 -4.42 12.91
C SER A 157 10.17 -3.71 14.14
N PRO A 158 8.85 -3.41 14.22
CA PRO A 158 8.29 -2.82 15.43
C PRO A 158 8.38 -3.70 16.68
N ILE A 159 8.38 -5.04 16.54
CA ILE A 159 8.47 -5.99 17.66
C ILE A 159 9.94 -6.29 18.01
N MET A 160 10.83 -6.24 17.02
CA MET A 160 12.25 -6.55 17.21
C MET A 160 13.04 -5.41 17.85
N LYS A 161 12.47 -4.21 17.98
CA LYS A 161 13.07 -3.12 18.75
C LYS A 161 12.98 -3.47 20.23
N GLU A 162 14.13 -3.69 20.88
CA GLU A 162 14.17 -3.77 22.34
C GLU A 162 13.50 -2.52 22.92
N PRO A 163 12.65 -2.66 23.97
CA PRO A 163 12.06 -1.51 24.61
C PRO A 163 13.20 -0.62 25.12
N THR A 164 13.38 0.54 24.50
CA THR A 164 14.37 1.51 24.99
C THR A 164 13.90 1.92 26.39
N PRO A 165 14.68 1.68 27.46
CA PRO A 165 14.26 2.03 28.81
C PRO A 165 14.36 3.55 28.98
N GLN A 166 13.39 4.29 28.45
CA GLN A 166 13.30 5.75 28.61
C GLN A 166 12.46 6.17 29.83
N PHE A 167 11.85 5.23 30.55
CA PHE A 167 11.03 5.51 31.74
C PHE A 167 11.76 5.41 33.09
N LEU A 168 13.10 5.28 33.09
CA LEU A 168 13.92 5.28 34.31
C LEU A 168 14.81 6.52 34.42
N LYS A 169 14.30 7.69 34.03
CA LYS A 169 14.89 8.99 34.42
C LYS A 169 13.85 9.83 35.13
N ASN A 170 13.51 9.39 36.34
CA ASN A 170 13.02 10.26 37.40
C ASN A 170 14.10 10.30 38.47
N GLU A 171 15.01 11.26 38.38
CA GLU A 171 15.69 11.91 39.51
C GLU A 171 15.96 13.38 39.13
#